data_AF-A0A965K8I3-F1
#
_entry.id   AF-A0A965K8I3-F1
#
_cell.length_a   1.000
_cell.length_b   1.000
_cell.length_c   1.000
_cell.angle_alpha   90.00
_cell.angle_beta   90.00
_cell.angle_gamma   90.00
#
_symmetry.space_group_name_H-M   'P 1'
#
loop_
_entity.id
_entity.type
_entity.pdbx_description
1 polymer ?
#
loop_
_entity_poly.entity_id
_entity_poly.type
_entity_poly.pdbx_seq_one_letter_code
_entity_poly.pdbx_strand_id
1 'polypeptide(L)'
;GPIIGCTDIDNNGLFGLEQKYNEQLSGTPSIQKLQQDAKSKHFYFEEEVIDSGTPGTPVTLSIDANLQFMIQKHLDTFLQEIDAKEGGAIVMDPYTGQITAMVAYPIFDPNNLSAIDLETTKCRPVTQAFELGSVIKVFSAFAAIEEGVVTPDELIDCENKLETRVDGIRVRTAQGSENGIIPFSQVIEQSNNIGTVKVVKRVGKALYDYYKKVGFGDYTHIELSGEHKGFVNHPDNWSALSIYSLSYGYEITTTLIQLARAISVFANGGYLVQPSIMKKDTYPLLQNKIVSDLTLQQLNEILELSVRQGTGKRAHVHGYRVKGKTGTANVLENGQYNERKNLYTFIGWIEKDEYKKVIVTYVKEANRKSYAAQITAPLFKKIAESVLVNDRIIPMPQDYPLTLDANVKEH
;
A
#
# COMPACT_ATOMS: atom_id res chain seq x y z
N GLY A 1 9.59 -13.62 9.51
CA GLY A 1 8.35 -14.14 10.09
C GLY A 1 7.18 -14.00 9.12
N PRO A 2 6.47 -12.86 9.07
CA PRO A 2 5.11 -12.78 8.53
C PRO A 2 4.88 -13.17 7.06
N ILE A 3 5.89 -13.07 6.19
CA ILE A 3 5.81 -13.53 4.80
C ILE A 3 6.04 -15.05 4.73
N ILE A 4 7.24 -15.48 5.14
CA ILE A 4 7.69 -16.87 5.01
C ILE A 4 6.83 -17.80 5.86
N GLY A 5 6.58 -17.45 7.12
CA GLY A 5 5.93 -18.32 8.09
C GLY A 5 6.91 -19.19 8.86
N CYS A 6 6.44 -20.37 9.28
CA CYS A 6 7.21 -21.40 9.96
C CYS A 6 6.54 -22.78 9.80
N THR A 7 7.24 -23.84 10.19
CA THR A 7 6.76 -25.22 10.20
C THR A 7 6.55 -25.74 11.63
N ASP A 8 5.86 -26.87 11.77
CA ASP A 8 5.83 -27.65 13.01
C ASP A 8 7.07 -28.57 13.15
N ILE A 9 7.07 -29.40 14.19
CA ILE A 9 8.15 -30.38 14.46
C ILE A 9 8.24 -31.49 13.40
N ASP A 10 7.19 -31.67 12.61
CA ASP A 10 7.08 -32.67 11.55
C ASP A 10 7.34 -32.05 10.16
N ASN A 11 7.82 -30.79 10.11
CA ASN A 11 8.05 -29.98 8.91
C ASN A 11 6.80 -29.65 8.08
N ASN A 12 5.61 -29.67 8.68
CA ASN A 12 4.41 -29.16 8.02
C ASN A 12 4.30 -27.64 8.20
N GLY A 13 4.07 -26.91 7.12
CA GLY A 13 3.89 -25.47 7.11
C GLY A 13 2.66 -25.02 7.90
N LEU A 14 2.88 -24.15 8.90
CA LEU A 14 1.85 -23.65 9.81
C LEU A 14 1.29 -22.29 9.39
N PHE A 15 2.15 -21.39 8.90
CA PHE A 15 1.77 -20.02 8.51
C PHE A 15 2.49 -19.59 7.24
N GLY A 16 2.06 -18.46 6.67
CA GLY A 16 2.77 -17.79 5.57
C GLY A 16 2.88 -18.64 4.31
N LEU A 17 4.02 -18.51 3.63
CA LEU A 17 4.35 -19.28 2.44
C LEU A 17 4.62 -20.75 2.75
N GLU A 18 5.18 -21.08 3.92
CA GLU A 18 5.36 -22.48 4.34
C GLU A 18 4.02 -23.22 4.32
N GLN A 19 2.96 -22.63 4.89
CA GLN A 19 1.63 -23.22 4.84
C GLN A 19 1.06 -23.25 3.42
N LYS A 20 1.16 -22.13 2.69
CA LYS A 20 0.52 -21.99 1.38
C LYS A 20 1.12 -22.91 0.33
N TYR A 21 2.42 -23.15 0.40
CA TYR A 21 3.16 -23.98 -0.55
C TYR A 21 3.63 -25.30 0.06
N ASN A 22 3.03 -25.73 1.18
CA ASN A 22 3.46 -26.93 1.91
C ASN A 22 3.60 -28.14 0.99
N GLU A 23 2.61 -28.41 0.14
CA GLU A 23 2.63 -29.53 -0.82
C GLU A 23 3.78 -29.45 -1.81
N GLN A 24 4.11 -28.24 -2.29
CA GLN A 24 5.23 -28.03 -3.20
C GLN A 24 6.58 -28.16 -2.48
N LEU A 25 6.68 -27.65 -1.25
CA LEU A 25 7.92 -27.54 -0.48
C LEU A 25 8.30 -28.84 0.26
N SER A 26 7.33 -29.67 0.64
CA SER A 26 7.57 -30.87 1.46
C SER A 26 8.15 -32.04 0.67
N GLY A 27 7.82 -32.16 -0.61
CA GLY A 27 8.16 -33.35 -1.40
C GLY A 27 7.48 -34.61 -0.85
N THR A 28 8.10 -35.77 -1.07
CA THR A 28 7.63 -37.07 -0.56
C THR A 28 8.76 -37.78 0.19
N PRO A 29 8.47 -38.44 1.33
CA PRO A 29 9.50 -39.09 2.15
C PRO A 29 10.03 -40.36 1.47
N SER A 30 11.31 -40.67 1.72
CA SER A 30 11.87 -41.97 1.35
C SER A 30 11.40 -43.06 2.31
N ILE A 31 10.95 -44.19 1.79
CA ILE A 31 10.55 -45.36 2.58
C ILE A 31 11.64 -46.42 2.46
N GLN A 32 12.25 -46.75 3.60
CA GLN A 32 13.30 -47.75 3.70
C GLN A 32 12.87 -48.87 4.64
N LYS A 33 13.26 -50.10 4.30
CA LYS A 33 13.05 -51.27 5.14
C LYS A 33 14.39 -51.72 5.69
N LEU A 34 14.46 -51.78 7.01
CA LEU A 34 15.63 -52.18 7.78
C LEU A 34 15.28 -53.39 8.64
N GLN A 35 16.21 -54.33 8.77
CA GLN A 35 16.07 -55.45 9.69
C GLN A 35 16.62 -55.05 11.07
N GLN A 36 15.84 -55.23 12.13
CA GLN A 36 16.26 -54.89 13.50
C GLN A 36 16.33 -56.14 14.38
N ASP A 37 17.41 -56.32 15.13
CA ASP A 37 17.52 -57.35 16.17
C ASP A 37 16.61 -57.02 17.35
N ALA A 38 15.73 -57.95 17.71
CA ALA A 38 14.81 -57.83 18.83
C ALA A 38 15.49 -57.68 20.21
N LYS A 39 16.71 -58.21 20.40
CA LYS A 39 17.42 -58.15 21.70
C LYS A 39 18.37 -56.96 21.82
N SER A 40 19.14 -56.67 20.78
CA SER A 40 20.17 -55.63 20.83
C SER A 40 19.67 -54.26 20.36
N LYS A 41 18.47 -54.16 19.76
CA LYS A 41 17.94 -52.98 19.07
C LYS A 41 18.83 -52.44 17.94
N HIS A 42 19.88 -53.16 17.56
CA HIS A 42 20.74 -52.77 16.45
C HIS A 42 20.05 -53.07 15.12
N PHE A 43 20.23 -52.18 14.15
CA PHE A 43 19.80 -52.38 12.77
C PHE A 43 20.89 -53.13 12.01
N TYR A 44 20.53 -54.19 11.31
CA TYR A 44 21.39 -54.87 10.35
C TYR A 44 21.26 -54.17 8.98
N PHE A 45 22.40 -53.91 8.34
CA PHE A 45 22.55 -52.99 7.21
C PHE A 45 22.06 -53.51 5.85
N GLU A 46 21.16 -54.49 5.80
CA GLU A 46 20.44 -54.78 4.54
C GLU A 46 19.36 -53.71 4.34
N GLU A 47 19.79 -52.56 3.82
CA GLU A 47 18.94 -51.43 3.46
C GLU A 47 18.22 -51.73 2.14
N GLU A 48 16.91 -51.98 2.23
CA GLU A 48 16.04 -52.08 1.07
C GLU A 48 15.27 -50.76 0.92
N VAL A 49 15.62 -49.96 -0.09
CA VAL A 49 14.84 -48.76 -0.44
C VAL A 49 13.58 -49.21 -1.17
N ILE A 50 12.43 -49.04 -0.52
CA ILE A 50 11.11 -49.35 -1.10
C ILE A 50 10.66 -48.19 -1.99
N ASP A 51 10.88 -46.96 -1.54
CA ASP A 51 10.61 -45.73 -2.27
C ASP A 51 11.69 -44.71 -1.95
N SER A 52 12.29 -44.08 -2.97
CA SER A 52 13.30 -43.04 -2.76
C SER A 52 12.69 -41.70 -2.35
N GLY A 53 11.37 -41.53 -2.50
CA GLY A 53 10.71 -40.25 -2.35
C GLY A 53 11.18 -39.23 -3.40
N THR A 54 10.77 -37.98 -3.22
CA THR A 54 11.12 -36.85 -4.10
C THR A 54 11.37 -35.60 -3.27
N PRO A 55 12.47 -34.85 -3.50
CA PRO A 55 12.69 -33.57 -2.86
C PRO A 55 11.56 -32.56 -3.16
N GLY A 56 11.32 -31.64 -2.23
CA GLY A 56 10.45 -30.49 -2.47
C GLY A 56 10.98 -29.57 -3.56
N THR A 57 10.07 -28.85 -4.20
CA THR A 57 10.40 -27.89 -5.27
C THR A 57 10.51 -26.47 -4.69
N PRO A 58 11.65 -25.79 -4.83
CA PRO A 58 11.85 -24.48 -4.23
C PRO A 58 10.94 -23.41 -4.86
N VAL A 59 10.56 -22.42 -4.05
CA VAL A 59 9.92 -21.19 -4.52
C VAL A 59 10.94 -20.06 -4.56
N THR A 60 10.87 -19.21 -5.59
CA THR A 60 11.69 -18.00 -5.66
C THR A 60 10.81 -16.77 -5.49
N LEU A 61 11.14 -15.93 -4.51
CA LEU A 61 10.40 -14.72 -4.20
C LEU A 61 10.95 -13.53 -4.99
N SER A 62 10.08 -12.54 -5.24
CA SER A 62 10.49 -11.23 -5.77
C SER A 62 11.10 -10.32 -4.70
N ILE A 63 11.04 -10.73 -3.43
CA ILE A 63 11.60 -9.99 -2.30
C ILE A 63 13.12 -9.94 -2.39
N ASP A 64 13.68 -8.73 -2.36
CA ASP A 64 15.10 -8.51 -2.15
C ASP A 64 15.39 -8.56 -0.65
N ALA A 65 16.17 -9.56 -0.22
CA ALA A 65 16.45 -9.77 1.19
C ALA A 65 17.23 -8.62 1.84
N ASN A 66 18.12 -7.94 1.11
CA ASN A 66 18.87 -6.80 1.64
C ASN A 66 17.95 -5.60 1.81
N LEU A 67 17.13 -5.31 0.79
CA LEU A 67 16.16 -4.22 0.85
C LEU A 67 15.12 -4.46 1.96
N GLN A 68 14.59 -5.68 2.06
CA GLN A 68 13.67 -6.11 3.12
C GLN A 68 14.27 -5.86 4.51
N PHE A 69 15.54 -6.25 4.73
CA PHE A 69 16.23 -6.04 5.99
C PHE A 69 16.41 -4.55 6.33
N MET A 70 16.88 -3.75 5.37
CA MET A 70 17.09 -2.30 5.56
C MET A 70 15.77 -1.60 5.92
N ILE A 71 14.70 -1.91 5.18
CA ILE A 71 13.38 -1.33 5.41
C ILE A 71 12.81 -1.78 6.76
N GLN A 72 12.93 -3.05 7.13
CA GLN A 72 12.45 -3.55 8.43
C GLN A 72 13.16 -2.82 9.57
N LYS A 73 14.48 -2.67 9.49
CA LYS A 73 15.25 -1.93 10.50
C LYS A 73 14.80 -0.47 10.63
N HIS A 74 14.53 0.20 9.51
CA HIS A 74 13.99 1.56 9.52
C HIS A 74 12.60 1.62 10.15
N LEU A 75 11.71 0.68 9.80
CA LEU A 75 10.37 0.60 10.36
C LEU A 75 10.41 0.38 11.87
N ASP A 76 11.17 -0.61 12.34
CA ASP A 76 11.27 -0.97 13.76
C ASP A 76 11.79 0.20 14.59
N THR A 77 12.90 0.80 14.16
CA THR A 77 13.50 1.97 14.83
C THR A 77 12.49 3.12 14.89
N PHE A 78 11.84 3.41 13.76
CA PHE A 78 10.91 4.53 13.66
C PHE A 78 9.67 4.34 14.55
N LEU A 79 9.09 3.13 14.57
CA LEU A 79 7.91 2.83 15.38
C LEU A 79 8.23 2.81 16.88
N GLN A 80 9.41 2.34 17.26
CA GLN A 80 9.88 2.40 18.65
C GLN A 80 10.08 3.85 19.12
N GLU A 81 10.69 4.71 18.29
CA GLU A 81 10.92 6.14 18.61
C GLU A 81 9.62 6.91 18.89
N ILE A 82 8.54 6.56 18.20
CA ILE A 82 7.24 7.23 18.35
C ILE A 82 6.24 6.44 19.21
N ASP A 83 6.69 5.31 19.77
CA ASP A 83 5.89 4.39 20.57
C ASP A 83 4.55 4.06 19.88
N ALA A 84 4.66 3.58 18.64
CA ALA A 84 3.53 3.16 17.83
C ALA A 84 3.28 1.66 17.95
N LYS A 85 2.00 1.29 18.02
CA LYS A 85 1.57 -0.09 18.23
C LYS A 85 1.79 -0.99 17.00
N GLU A 86 1.61 -0.43 15.81
CA GLU A 86 1.59 -1.21 14.57
C GLU A 86 2.04 -0.34 13.39
N GLY A 87 2.68 -0.96 12.41
CA GLY A 87 3.02 -0.30 11.15
C GLY A 87 3.47 -1.28 10.08
N GLY A 88 3.73 -0.75 8.90
CA GLY A 88 4.22 -1.55 7.78
C GLY A 88 4.47 -0.74 6.53
N ALA A 89 5.09 -1.38 5.56
CA ALA A 89 5.37 -0.79 4.27
C ALA A 89 5.42 -1.85 3.17
N ILE A 90 5.08 -1.43 1.96
CA ILE A 90 5.22 -2.21 0.72
C ILE A 90 6.04 -1.39 -0.26
N VAL A 91 7.00 -2.05 -0.90
CA VAL A 91 7.68 -1.56 -2.10
C VAL A 91 7.30 -2.46 -3.26
N MET A 92 6.76 -1.85 -4.32
CA MET A 92 6.25 -2.56 -5.48
C MET A 92 6.78 -1.95 -6.77
N ASP A 93 7.13 -2.83 -7.70
CA ASP A 93 7.37 -2.46 -9.09
C ASP A 93 6.03 -2.18 -9.79
N PRO A 94 5.79 -0.97 -10.29
CA PRO A 94 4.47 -0.60 -10.80
C PRO A 94 4.14 -1.25 -12.14
N TYR A 95 5.13 -1.69 -12.92
CA TYR A 95 4.92 -2.29 -14.23
C TYR A 95 4.64 -3.79 -14.13
N THR A 96 5.26 -4.46 -13.17
CA THR A 96 5.17 -5.92 -13.03
C THR A 96 4.25 -6.38 -11.91
N GLY A 97 3.93 -5.49 -10.96
CA GLY A 97 3.24 -5.83 -9.72
C GLY A 97 4.11 -6.58 -8.71
N GLN A 98 5.40 -6.79 -9.00
CA GLN A 98 6.28 -7.50 -8.07
C GLN A 98 6.53 -6.71 -6.80
N ILE A 99 6.40 -7.40 -5.67
CA ILE A 99 6.72 -6.88 -4.35
C ILE A 99 8.19 -7.15 -4.08
N THR A 100 9.00 -6.09 -4.01
CA THR A 100 10.44 -6.19 -3.72
C THR A 100 10.74 -6.09 -2.24
N ALA A 101 9.83 -5.49 -1.45
CA ALA A 101 9.85 -5.55 0.00
C ALA A 101 8.44 -5.42 0.58
N MET A 102 8.15 -6.15 1.66
CA MET A 102 6.91 -6.03 2.43
C MET A 102 7.21 -6.26 3.91
N VAL A 103 7.12 -5.19 4.70
CA VAL A 103 7.45 -5.21 6.13
C VAL A 103 6.23 -4.92 6.98
N ALA A 104 6.25 -5.45 8.19
CA ALA A 104 5.21 -5.23 9.19
C ALA A 104 5.84 -5.09 10.57
N TYR A 105 5.09 -4.52 11.50
CA TYR A 105 5.42 -4.46 12.91
C TYR A 105 4.11 -4.55 13.72
N PRO A 106 4.05 -5.32 14.82
CA PRO A 106 5.11 -6.21 15.31
C PRO A 106 5.34 -7.43 14.40
N ILE A 107 6.48 -8.10 14.60
CA ILE A 107 6.86 -9.35 13.93
C ILE A 107 7.09 -10.46 14.97
N PHE A 108 7.19 -11.70 14.48
CA PHE A 108 7.65 -12.85 15.26
C PHE A 108 8.96 -13.42 14.69
N ASP A 109 9.74 -14.08 15.54
CA ASP A 109 10.89 -14.87 15.14
C ASP A 109 10.43 -16.28 14.75
N PRO A 110 10.52 -16.67 13.46
CA PRO A 110 10.10 -17.99 13.03
C PRO A 110 10.97 -19.13 13.56
N ASN A 111 12.14 -18.84 14.16
CA ASN A 111 13.01 -19.84 14.77
C ASN A 111 12.70 -20.09 16.25
N ASN A 112 11.82 -19.29 16.87
CA ASN A 112 11.42 -19.46 18.26
C ASN A 112 9.89 -19.56 18.41
N LEU A 113 9.38 -20.77 18.22
CA LEU A 113 7.95 -21.07 18.30
C LEU A 113 7.42 -21.08 19.74
N SER A 114 8.28 -21.15 20.76
CA SER A 114 7.85 -21.23 22.17
C SER A 114 7.19 -19.96 22.68
N ALA A 115 7.45 -18.82 22.02
CA ALA A 115 6.95 -17.49 22.38
C ALA A 115 6.02 -16.91 21.31
N ILE A 116 5.43 -17.75 20.45
CA ILE A 116 4.63 -17.28 19.31
C ILE A 116 3.28 -16.71 19.78
N ASP A 117 3.04 -15.43 19.47
CA ASP A 117 1.73 -14.80 19.57
C ASP A 117 1.08 -14.81 18.18
N LEU A 118 -0.08 -15.45 18.06
CA LEU A 118 -0.85 -15.53 16.80
C LEU A 118 -1.19 -14.16 16.20
N GLU A 119 -1.29 -13.11 17.02
CA GLU A 119 -1.48 -11.75 16.47
C GLU A 119 -0.24 -11.26 15.72
N THR A 120 0.96 -11.65 16.14
CA THR A 120 2.22 -11.22 15.51
C THR A 120 2.56 -11.98 14.24
N THR A 121 1.90 -13.12 13.97
CA THR A 121 2.15 -13.94 12.77
C THR A 121 1.46 -13.39 11.51
N LYS A 122 0.46 -12.51 11.67
CA LYS A 122 -0.33 -11.98 10.56
C LYS A 122 0.49 -11.06 9.65
N CYS A 123 0.43 -11.29 8.34
CA CYS A 123 0.96 -10.38 7.33
C CYS A 123 0.03 -9.16 7.17
N ARG A 124 0.07 -8.25 8.14
CA ARG A 124 -0.86 -7.12 8.26
C ARG A 124 -1.07 -6.27 6.99
N PRO A 125 -0.05 -5.99 6.15
CA PRO A 125 -0.25 -5.28 4.88
C PRO A 125 -1.28 -5.93 3.93
N VAL A 126 -1.55 -7.24 4.12
CA VAL A 126 -2.45 -8.07 3.33
C VAL A 126 -3.70 -8.48 4.12
N THR A 127 -3.55 -8.78 5.41
CA THR A 127 -4.62 -9.39 6.23
C THR A 127 -5.52 -8.38 6.95
N GLN A 128 -5.19 -7.09 6.94
CA GLN A 128 -5.96 -6.05 7.61
C GLN A 128 -6.40 -4.95 6.63
N ALA A 129 -7.66 -4.55 6.73
CA ALA A 129 -8.20 -3.42 6.00
C ALA A 129 -8.67 -2.33 6.97
N PHE A 130 -8.49 -1.09 6.56
CA PHE A 130 -8.85 0.08 7.35
C PHE A 130 -9.51 1.15 6.48
N GLU A 131 -10.25 2.05 7.11
CA GLU A 131 -10.55 3.35 6.53
C GLU A 131 -9.27 4.21 6.58
N LEU A 132 -8.78 4.61 5.42
CA LEU A 132 -7.45 5.23 5.29
C LEU A 132 -7.51 6.75 5.07
N GLY A 133 -8.72 7.31 5.05
CA GLY A 133 -8.95 8.74 4.97
C GLY A 133 -8.39 9.36 3.69
N SER A 134 -7.66 10.47 3.82
CA SER A 134 -7.34 11.36 2.70
C SER A 134 -6.50 10.76 1.55
N VAL A 135 -5.86 9.60 1.72
CA VAL A 135 -5.25 8.91 0.57
C VAL A 135 -6.28 8.48 -0.46
N ILE A 136 -7.53 8.26 -0.05
CA ILE A 136 -8.63 7.90 -0.96
C ILE A 136 -8.98 9.05 -1.92
N LYS A 137 -8.69 10.30 -1.55
CA LYS A 137 -8.97 11.47 -2.40
C LYS A 137 -8.25 11.44 -3.74
N VAL A 138 -7.14 10.71 -3.85
CA VAL A 138 -6.47 10.49 -5.13
C VAL A 138 -7.41 9.78 -6.10
N PHE A 139 -8.11 8.77 -5.62
CA PHE A 139 -9.07 7.99 -6.41
C PHE A 139 -10.40 8.73 -6.60
N SER A 140 -10.82 9.55 -5.63
CA SER A 140 -11.96 10.47 -5.81
C SER A 140 -11.68 11.52 -6.88
N ALA A 141 -10.46 12.07 -6.90
CA ALA A 141 -10.01 13.02 -7.92
C ALA A 141 -9.90 12.34 -9.30
N PHE A 142 -9.38 11.11 -9.34
CA PHE A 142 -9.41 10.28 -10.54
C PHE A 142 -10.82 10.15 -11.10
N ALA A 143 -11.80 9.76 -10.27
CA ALA A 143 -13.19 9.64 -10.71
C ALA A 143 -13.75 10.97 -11.24
N ALA A 144 -13.47 12.07 -10.54
CA ALA A 144 -14.00 13.38 -10.91
C ALA A 144 -13.40 13.94 -12.21
N ILE A 145 -12.09 13.75 -12.42
CA ILE A 145 -11.39 14.21 -13.61
C ILE A 145 -11.73 13.30 -14.81
N GLU A 146 -11.73 11.99 -14.61
CA GLU A 146 -12.02 11.03 -15.70
C GLU A 146 -13.48 11.14 -16.18
N GLU A 147 -14.44 11.43 -15.29
CA GLU A 147 -15.81 11.76 -15.71
C GLU A 147 -15.97 13.18 -16.29
N GLY A 148 -14.92 13.99 -16.30
CA GLY A 148 -14.96 15.35 -16.82
C GLY A 148 -15.89 16.29 -16.05
N VAL A 149 -16.24 15.98 -14.79
CA VAL A 149 -17.11 16.85 -13.95
C VAL A 149 -16.35 18.01 -13.31
N VAL A 150 -15.02 18.04 -13.47
CA VAL A 150 -14.10 19.07 -12.97
C VAL A 150 -12.83 19.07 -13.82
N THR A 151 -12.18 20.22 -13.95
CA THR A 151 -10.78 20.31 -14.43
C THR A 151 -9.86 20.67 -13.26
N PRO A 152 -8.54 20.34 -13.31
CA PRO A 152 -7.61 20.71 -12.25
C PRO A 152 -7.57 22.20 -11.91
N ASP A 153 -7.84 23.07 -12.88
CA ASP A 153 -7.83 24.53 -12.72
C ASP A 153 -9.19 25.13 -12.34
N GLU A 154 -10.25 24.32 -12.30
CA GLU A 154 -11.57 24.79 -11.88
C GLU A 154 -11.49 25.33 -10.45
N LEU A 155 -11.95 26.56 -10.25
CA LEU A 155 -11.96 27.23 -8.96
C LEU A 155 -13.10 26.69 -8.09
N ILE A 156 -12.72 26.11 -6.95
CA ILE A 156 -13.63 25.53 -5.97
C ILE A 156 -13.61 26.38 -4.70
N ASP A 157 -14.78 26.89 -4.30
CA ASP A 157 -14.94 27.59 -3.03
C ASP A 157 -14.88 26.60 -1.86
N CYS A 158 -13.82 26.67 -1.07
CA CYS A 158 -13.63 25.88 0.14
C CYS A 158 -14.04 26.61 1.43
N GLU A 159 -14.72 27.76 1.30
CA GLU A 159 -15.39 28.55 2.36
C GLU A 159 -14.46 29.26 3.36
N ASN A 160 -13.14 29.07 3.24
CA ASN A 160 -12.13 29.60 4.16
C ASN A 160 -12.43 29.32 5.64
N LYS A 161 -12.95 28.12 5.93
CA LYS A 161 -13.37 27.69 7.26
C LYS A 161 -12.87 26.28 7.54
N LEU A 162 -12.60 26.01 8.82
CA LEU A 162 -12.31 24.66 9.29
C LEU A 162 -13.50 23.72 9.09
N GLU A 163 -14.72 24.28 9.13
CA GLU A 163 -15.96 23.53 9.05
C GLU A 163 -17.07 24.35 8.41
N THR A 164 -17.91 23.70 7.61
CA THR A 164 -19.10 24.28 6.98
C THR A 164 -20.23 23.26 6.88
N ARG A 165 -21.37 23.68 6.33
CA ARG A 165 -22.45 22.77 5.90
C ARG A 165 -22.54 22.77 4.38
N VAL A 166 -22.47 21.59 3.77
CA VAL A 166 -22.74 21.38 2.34
C VAL A 166 -24.03 20.59 2.23
N ASP A 167 -25.08 21.22 1.67
CA ASP A 167 -26.47 20.72 1.65
C ASP A 167 -26.99 20.36 3.06
N GLY A 168 -26.69 21.21 4.05
CA GLY A 168 -27.08 20.96 5.43
C GLY A 168 -26.24 19.91 6.16
N ILE A 169 -25.35 19.17 5.48
CA ILE A 169 -24.45 18.18 6.08
C ILE A 169 -23.15 18.84 6.54
N ARG A 170 -22.77 18.61 7.80
CA ARG A 170 -21.54 19.13 8.39
C ARG A 170 -20.31 18.48 7.74
N VAL A 171 -19.41 19.29 7.20
CA VAL A 171 -18.13 18.86 6.63
C VAL A 171 -17.02 19.65 7.28
N ARG A 172 -16.03 18.93 7.82
CA ARG A 172 -14.86 19.50 8.49
C ARG A 172 -13.59 19.14 7.73
N THR A 173 -12.70 20.11 7.54
CA THR A 173 -11.36 19.90 6.98
C THR A 173 -10.30 19.82 8.10
N ALA A 174 -9.08 19.44 7.75
CA ALA A 174 -7.96 19.44 8.70
C ALA A 174 -7.52 20.87 9.02
N GLN A 175 -6.98 21.07 10.22
CA GLN A 175 -6.40 22.37 10.59
C GLN A 175 -5.17 22.66 9.71
N GLY A 176 -5.08 23.86 9.16
CA GLY A 176 -4.08 24.25 8.15
C GLY A 176 -4.53 24.01 6.71
N SER A 177 -5.72 23.42 6.51
CA SER A 177 -6.35 23.23 5.19
C SER A 177 -7.58 24.14 5.02
N GLU A 178 -7.71 25.21 5.80
CA GLU A 178 -8.71 26.26 5.59
C GLU A 178 -8.31 27.09 4.37
N ASN A 179 -9.03 26.92 3.27
CA ASN A 179 -8.75 27.60 2.02
C ASN A 179 -10.00 28.33 1.53
N GLY A 180 -9.82 29.46 0.85
CA GLY A 180 -10.90 30.16 0.14
C GLY A 180 -11.22 29.50 -1.20
N ILE A 181 -11.29 30.29 -2.25
CA ILE A 181 -11.48 29.80 -3.62
C ILE A 181 -10.11 29.40 -4.17
N ILE A 182 -9.93 28.11 -4.48
CA ILE A 182 -8.67 27.55 -4.98
C ILE A 182 -8.93 26.57 -6.14
N PRO A 183 -7.97 26.37 -7.06
CA PRO A 183 -8.05 25.33 -8.08
C PRO A 183 -8.30 23.93 -7.48
N PHE A 184 -9.01 23.06 -8.19
CA PHE A 184 -9.26 21.70 -7.75
C PHE A 184 -7.97 20.90 -7.48
N SER A 185 -6.90 21.16 -8.26
CA SER A 185 -5.56 20.63 -8.01
C SER A 185 -5.08 20.95 -6.59
N GLN A 186 -5.25 22.20 -6.14
CA GLN A 186 -4.92 22.64 -4.78
C GLN A 186 -5.86 22.06 -3.72
N VAL A 187 -7.14 21.81 -4.05
CA VAL A 187 -8.08 21.14 -3.12
C VAL A 187 -7.53 19.77 -2.71
N ILE A 188 -7.01 19.01 -3.68
CA ILE A 188 -6.40 17.70 -3.43
C ILE A 188 -5.03 17.85 -2.75
N GLU A 189 -4.20 18.78 -3.21
CA GLU A 189 -2.88 19.09 -2.63
C GLU A 189 -2.94 19.45 -1.14
N GLN A 190 -3.82 20.38 -0.78
CA GLN A 190 -4.05 20.85 0.59
C GLN A 190 -4.99 19.92 1.37
N SER A 191 -5.48 18.85 0.72
CA SER A 191 -6.33 17.85 1.33
C SER A 191 -7.63 18.41 1.91
N ASN A 192 -8.22 19.43 1.28
CA ASN A 192 -9.41 20.12 1.79
C ASN A 192 -10.68 19.26 1.61
N ASN A 193 -11.34 18.86 2.71
CA ASN A 193 -12.55 18.00 2.65
C ASN A 193 -13.77 18.72 2.04
N ILE A 194 -13.92 20.03 2.27
CA ILE A 194 -15.06 20.82 1.80
C ILE A 194 -15.06 20.85 0.27
N GLY A 195 -13.95 21.24 -0.34
CA GLY A 195 -13.79 21.25 -1.80
C GLY A 195 -13.91 19.85 -2.41
N THR A 196 -13.33 18.85 -1.76
CA THR A 196 -13.41 17.44 -2.23
C THR A 196 -14.87 16.99 -2.32
N VAL A 197 -15.66 17.21 -1.26
CA VAL A 197 -17.09 16.87 -1.25
C VAL A 197 -17.86 17.62 -2.35
N LYS A 198 -17.66 18.94 -2.47
CA LYS A 198 -18.36 19.77 -3.45
C LYS A 198 -18.17 19.25 -4.89
N VAL A 199 -16.98 18.74 -5.21
CA VAL A 199 -16.67 18.16 -6.52
C VAL A 199 -17.17 16.73 -6.65
N VAL A 200 -16.86 15.85 -5.70
CA VAL A 200 -17.17 14.41 -5.80
C VAL A 200 -18.67 14.14 -5.82
N LYS A 201 -19.49 15.02 -5.21
CA LYS A 201 -20.96 14.95 -5.35
C LYS A 201 -21.44 15.05 -6.80
N ARG A 202 -20.69 15.71 -7.68
CA ARG A 202 -21.00 15.81 -9.12
C ARG A 202 -20.79 14.47 -9.84
N VAL A 203 -19.88 13.62 -9.35
CA VAL A 203 -19.66 12.25 -9.85
C VAL A 203 -20.83 11.34 -9.48
N GLY A 204 -21.37 11.49 -8.26
CA GLY A 204 -22.51 10.71 -7.79
C GLY A 204 -22.18 9.22 -7.65
N LYS A 205 -23.11 8.35 -8.05
CA LYS A 205 -23.00 6.89 -7.86
C LYS A 205 -21.83 6.25 -8.62
N ALA A 206 -21.38 6.86 -9.71
CA ALA A 206 -20.24 6.38 -10.50
C ALA A 206 -18.95 6.28 -9.67
N LEU A 207 -18.82 7.01 -8.55
CA LEU A 207 -17.68 6.90 -7.64
C LEU A 207 -17.43 5.45 -7.20
N TYR A 208 -18.49 4.68 -6.98
CA TYR A 208 -18.38 3.26 -6.65
C TYR A 208 -17.64 2.49 -7.75
N ASP A 209 -18.04 2.69 -9.01
CA ASP A 209 -17.46 2.01 -10.15
C ASP A 209 -15.97 2.33 -10.30
N TYR A 210 -15.56 3.59 -10.05
CA TYR A 210 -14.14 3.96 -10.03
C TYR A 210 -13.35 3.29 -8.91
N TYR A 211 -13.92 3.18 -7.70
CA TYR A 211 -13.30 2.43 -6.61
C TYR A 211 -13.17 0.94 -6.94
N LYS A 212 -14.18 0.34 -7.56
CA LYS A 212 -14.09 -1.04 -8.07
C LYS A 212 -13.07 -1.17 -9.20
N LYS A 213 -12.99 -0.19 -10.11
CA LYS A 213 -12.07 -0.17 -11.26
C LYS A 213 -10.60 -0.25 -10.84
N VAL A 214 -10.23 0.40 -9.72
CA VAL A 214 -8.87 0.32 -9.16
C VAL A 214 -8.66 -0.88 -8.22
N GLY A 215 -9.68 -1.72 -8.02
CA GLY A 215 -9.61 -2.98 -7.28
C GLY A 215 -9.98 -2.92 -5.80
N PHE A 216 -10.60 -1.85 -5.31
CA PHE A 216 -11.06 -1.79 -3.93
C PHE A 216 -12.27 -2.70 -3.67
N GLY A 217 -12.29 -3.32 -2.49
CA GLY A 217 -13.35 -4.25 -2.09
C GLY A 217 -13.25 -5.65 -2.72
N ASP A 218 -12.19 -5.95 -3.47
CA ASP A 218 -11.91 -7.28 -4.05
C ASP A 218 -10.52 -7.80 -3.65
N TYR A 219 -10.32 -9.12 -3.74
CA TYR A 219 -9.02 -9.74 -3.57
C TYR A 219 -8.04 -9.26 -4.66
N THR A 220 -6.79 -8.99 -4.26
CA THR A 220 -5.68 -8.78 -5.19
C THR A 220 -5.13 -10.09 -5.72
N HIS A 221 -5.46 -11.22 -5.07
CA HIS A 221 -4.96 -12.55 -5.40
C HIS A 221 -3.43 -12.66 -5.26
N ILE A 222 -2.84 -11.87 -4.36
CA ILE A 222 -1.44 -12.03 -3.98
C ILE A 222 -1.21 -13.43 -3.42
N GLU A 223 -0.02 -13.98 -3.60
CA GLU A 223 0.31 -15.34 -3.21
C GLU A 223 0.58 -15.49 -1.70
N LEU A 224 -0.23 -14.83 -0.85
CA LEU A 224 -0.21 -14.94 0.61
C LEU A 224 -1.57 -15.39 1.14
N SER A 225 -1.60 -15.98 2.34
CA SER A 225 -2.82 -16.46 3.00
C SER A 225 -3.49 -15.35 3.83
N GLY A 226 -4.79 -15.50 4.08
CA GLY A 226 -5.54 -14.59 4.94
C GLY A 226 -5.79 -13.20 4.35
N GLU A 227 -5.72 -13.06 3.01
CA GLU A 227 -6.00 -11.79 2.34
C GLU A 227 -7.37 -11.23 2.74
N HIS A 228 -7.41 -9.95 3.09
CA HIS A 228 -8.65 -9.26 3.36
C HIS A 228 -9.10 -8.52 2.10
N LYS A 229 -10.34 -8.72 1.66
CA LYS A 229 -10.87 -8.07 0.43
C LYS A 229 -11.20 -6.58 0.60
N GLY A 230 -11.26 -6.09 1.83
CA GLY A 230 -11.71 -4.72 2.13
C GLY A 230 -13.22 -4.57 1.94
N PHE A 231 -13.69 -3.35 1.78
CA PHE A 231 -15.10 -3.03 1.61
C PHE A 231 -15.28 -1.69 0.91
N VAL A 232 -16.28 -1.59 0.04
CA VAL A 232 -16.75 -0.32 -0.52
C VAL A 232 -18.27 -0.31 -0.39
N ASN A 233 -18.84 0.71 0.26
CA ASN A 233 -20.28 0.78 0.43
C ASN A 233 -21.01 0.87 -0.92
N HIS A 234 -21.89 -0.09 -1.21
CA HIS A 234 -22.61 -0.17 -2.48
C HIS A 234 -23.63 0.98 -2.60
N PRO A 235 -23.83 1.59 -3.79
CA PRO A 235 -24.75 2.72 -3.98
C PRO A 235 -26.20 2.51 -3.54
N ASP A 236 -26.66 1.27 -3.47
CA ASP A 236 -28.01 0.92 -3.00
C ASP A 236 -28.17 1.05 -1.48
N ASN A 237 -27.05 1.05 -0.75
CA ASN A 237 -27.02 1.21 0.71
C ASN A 237 -26.65 2.63 1.13
N TRP A 238 -26.52 3.57 0.18
CA TRP A 238 -26.07 4.92 0.48
C TRP A 238 -27.15 5.69 1.22
N SER A 239 -26.75 6.24 2.37
CA SER A 239 -27.48 7.31 3.02
C SER A 239 -27.19 8.65 2.35
N ALA A 240 -27.89 9.72 2.75
CA ALA A 240 -27.56 11.08 2.33
C ALA A 240 -26.12 11.51 2.70
N LEU A 241 -25.48 10.82 3.66
CA LEU A 241 -24.10 11.08 4.10
C LEU A 241 -23.05 10.30 3.29
N SER A 242 -23.43 9.20 2.63
CA SER A 242 -22.45 8.23 2.13
C SER A 242 -21.51 8.79 1.08
N ILE A 243 -22.00 9.60 0.13
CA ILE A 243 -21.14 10.24 -0.87
C ILE A 243 -20.13 11.22 -0.24
N TYR A 244 -20.48 11.83 0.89
CA TYR A 244 -19.60 12.74 1.62
C TYR A 244 -18.49 11.92 2.28
N SER A 245 -18.85 10.91 3.07
CA SER A 245 -17.91 9.99 3.72
C SER A 245 -16.95 9.35 2.71
N LEU A 246 -17.49 8.80 1.63
CA LEU A 246 -16.72 8.13 0.57
C LEU A 246 -15.75 9.08 -0.12
N SER A 247 -16.10 10.35 -0.30
CA SER A 247 -15.25 11.32 -1.01
C SER A 247 -13.87 11.53 -0.37
N TYR A 248 -13.78 11.38 0.95
CA TYR A 248 -12.54 11.59 1.71
C TYR A 248 -12.10 10.35 2.52
N GLY A 249 -12.63 9.17 2.18
CA GLY A 249 -12.08 7.88 2.60
C GLY A 249 -12.69 7.21 3.83
N TYR A 250 -13.99 7.43 4.07
CA TYR A 250 -14.82 6.69 5.04
C TYR A 250 -15.97 5.96 4.32
N GLU A 251 -16.56 4.95 4.94
CA GLU A 251 -17.43 3.93 4.31
C GLU A 251 -16.72 3.09 3.23
N ILE A 252 -15.39 3.10 3.26
CA ILE A 252 -14.49 2.31 2.42
C ILE A 252 -13.32 1.81 3.25
N THR A 253 -13.09 0.50 3.26
CA THR A 253 -11.89 -0.08 3.86
C THR A 253 -11.03 -0.74 2.79
N THR A 254 -9.71 -0.54 2.89
CA THR A 254 -8.75 -1.15 1.94
C THR A 254 -7.53 -1.64 2.70
N THR A 255 -6.86 -2.65 2.13
CA THR A 255 -5.57 -3.14 2.63
C THR A 255 -4.41 -2.31 2.06
N LEU A 256 -3.22 -2.45 2.64
CA LEU A 256 -2.04 -1.77 2.12
C LEU A 256 -1.66 -2.26 0.72
N ILE A 257 -1.83 -3.57 0.45
CA ILE A 257 -1.57 -4.16 -0.86
C ILE A 257 -2.56 -3.67 -1.93
N GLN A 258 -3.83 -3.46 -1.57
CA GLN A 258 -4.81 -2.83 -2.45
C GLN A 258 -4.43 -1.39 -2.78
N LEU A 259 -3.96 -0.60 -1.80
CA LEU A 259 -3.46 0.75 -2.06
C LEU A 259 -2.24 0.76 -2.99
N ALA A 260 -1.28 -0.15 -2.77
CA ALA A 260 -0.08 -0.27 -3.61
C ALA A 260 -0.47 -0.60 -5.06
N ARG A 261 -1.39 -1.55 -5.26
CA ARG A 261 -1.97 -1.87 -6.56
C ARG A 261 -2.65 -0.66 -7.20
N ALA A 262 -3.54 0.01 -6.47
CA ALA A 262 -4.33 1.11 -7.00
C ALA A 262 -3.47 2.32 -7.39
N ILE A 263 -2.50 2.72 -6.56
CA ILE A 263 -1.63 3.87 -6.86
C ILE A 263 -0.65 3.57 -8.01
N SER A 264 -0.30 2.30 -8.23
CA SER A 264 0.62 1.91 -9.32
C SER A 264 0.10 2.20 -10.72
N VAL A 265 -1.23 2.24 -10.87
CA VAL A 265 -1.91 2.61 -12.12
C VAL A 265 -1.43 3.97 -12.62
N PHE A 266 -1.22 4.94 -11.73
CA PHE A 266 -0.77 6.28 -12.11
C PHE A 266 0.73 6.34 -12.41
N ALA A 267 1.51 5.40 -11.86
CA ALA A 267 2.94 5.29 -12.11
C ALA A 267 3.27 4.56 -13.43
N ASN A 268 2.47 3.56 -13.82
CA ASN A 268 2.76 2.66 -14.94
C ASN A 268 2.05 3.02 -16.27
N GLY A 269 1.45 4.21 -16.36
CA GLY A 269 0.76 4.63 -17.59
C GLY A 269 -0.71 4.19 -17.70
N GLY A 270 -1.37 3.91 -16.58
CA GLY A 270 -2.81 3.70 -16.50
C GLY A 270 -3.26 2.25 -16.47
N TYR A 271 -2.36 1.30 -16.24
CA TYR A 271 -2.66 -0.13 -16.32
C TYR A 271 -2.82 -0.76 -14.94
N LEU A 272 -3.84 -1.60 -14.78
CA LEU A 272 -4.04 -2.33 -13.54
C LEU A 272 -3.18 -3.60 -13.51
N VAL A 273 -2.25 -3.69 -12.56
CA VAL A 273 -1.39 -4.87 -12.37
C VAL A 273 -1.92 -5.79 -11.27
N GLN A 274 -1.49 -7.05 -11.28
CA GLN A 274 -1.71 -8.00 -10.18
C GLN A 274 -0.46 -8.02 -9.28
N PRO A 275 -0.58 -7.69 -7.98
CA PRO A 275 0.54 -7.80 -7.06
C PRO A 275 1.04 -9.24 -6.91
N SER A 276 2.35 -9.42 -6.81
CA SER A 276 3.00 -10.74 -6.75
C SER A 276 4.16 -10.75 -5.77
N ILE A 277 4.19 -11.72 -4.85
CA ILE A 277 5.34 -11.98 -3.97
C ILE A 277 6.33 -12.97 -4.60
N MET A 278 5.89 -13.66 -5.66
CA MET A 278 6.69 -14.64 -6.40
C MET A 278 7.50 -13.94 -7.49
N LYS A 279 8.74 -14.39 -7.68
CA LYS A 279 9.53 -14.00 -8.84
C LYS A 279 8.91 -14.64 -10.08
N LYS A 280 8.62 -13.82 -11.08
CA LYS A 280 8.04 -14.20 -12.37
C LYS A 280 9.06 -13.84 -13.45
N ASP A 281 9.40 -14.80 -14.30
CA ASP A 281 10.35 -14.60 -15.40
C ASP A 281 9.69 -13.90 -16.60
N THR A 282 8.37 -14.05 -16.72
CA THR A 282 7.55 -13.37 -17.71
C THR A 282 6.41 -12.67 -17.03
N TYR A 283 6.10 -11.47 -17.50
CA TYR A 283 4.93 -10.72 -17.07
C TYR A 283 3.92 -10.73 -18.20
N PRO A 284 2.63 -10.87 -17.90
CA PRO A 284 1.63 -10.58 -18.90
C PRO A 284 1.87 -9.15 -19.40
N LEU A 285 1.76 -8.96 -20.72
CA LEU A 285 1.72 -7.62 -21.28
C LEU A 285 0.69 -6.81 -20.49
N LEU A 286 1.00 -5.55 -20.18
CA LEU A 286 0.08 -4.66 -19.49
C LEU A 286 -1.23 -4.60 -20.30
N GLN A 287 -2.23 -5.30 -19.78
CA GLN A 287 -3.59 -5.34 -20.32
C GLN A 287 -4.46 -4.52 -19.36
N ASN A 288 -5.59 -4.03 -19.87
CA ASN A 288 -6.57 -3.29 -19.07
C ASN A 288 -6.08 -1.89 -18.64
N LYS A 289 -5.87 -0.99 -19.61
CA LYS A 289 -5.70 0.45 -19.33
C LYS A 289 -7.04 1.00 -18.81
N ILE A 290 -7.03 1.55 -17.60
CA ILE A 290 -8.23 2.02 -16.91
C ILE A 290 -8.29 3.54 -16.72
N VAL A 291 -7.23 4.27 -17.10
CA VAL A 291 -7.13 5.74 -16.99
C VAL A 291 -6.73 6.33 -18.33
N SER A 292 -7.37 7.43 -18.73
CA SER A 292 -6.97 8.22 -19.90
C SER A 292 -5.61 8.90 -19.71
N ASP A 293 -4.91 9.17 -20.81
CA ASP A 293 -3.60 9.84 -20.78
C ASP A 293 -3.67 11.26 -20.19
N LEU A 294 -4.75 11.98 -20.48
CA LEU A 294 -4.99 13.32 -19.92
C LEU A 294 -5.13 13.28 -18.40
N THR A 295 -5.97 12.37 -17.88
CA THR A 295 -6.16 12.23 -16.43
C THR A 295 -4.90 11.74 -15.74
N LEU A 296 -4.12 10.83 -16.37
CA LEU A 296 -2.82 10.41 -15.86
C LEU A 296 -1.87 11.59 -15.70
N GLN A 297 -1.74 12.43 -16.73
CA GLN A 297 -0.89 13.61 -16.68
C GLN A 297 -1.33 14.55 -15.54
N GLN A 298 -2.62 14.88 -15.49
CA GLN A 298 -3.18 15.81 -14.50
C GLN A 298 -3.02 15.30 -13.06
N LEU A 299 -3.29 14.01 -12.79
CA LEU A 299 -3.10 13.44 -11.46
C LEU A 299 -1.61 13.37 -11.07
N ASN A 300 -0.72 13.07 -12.01
CA ASN A 300 0.72 13.05 -11.75
C ASN A 300 1.24 14.43 -11.35
N GLU A 301 0.76 15.50 -11.99
CA GLU A 301 1.07 16.87 -11.62
C GLU A 301 0.53 17.22 -10.22
N ILE A 302 -0.73 16.91 -9.94
CA ILE A 302 -1.36 17.15 -8.62
C ILE A 302 -0.59 16.42 -7.50
N LEU A 303 -0.23 15.15 -7.70
CA LEU A 303 0.46 14.34 -6.70
C LEU A 303 1.91 14.76 -6.49
N GLU A 304 2.56 15.29 -7.52
CA GLU A 304 3.89 15.88 -7.38
C GLU A 304 3.84 17.18 -6.59
N LEU A 305 2.85 18.05 -6.88
CA LEU A 305 2.62 19.28 -6.14
C LEU A 305 2.33 19.02 -4.67
N SER A 306 1.56 17.97 -4.34
CA SER A 306 1.32 17.53 -2.95
C SER A 306 2.62 17.27 -2.17
N VAL A 307 3.66 16.75 -2.83
CA VAL A 307 4.97 16.51 -2.20
C VAL A 307 5.86 17.73 -2.26
N ARG A 308 5.81 18.57 -3.29
CA ARG A 308 6.65 19.77 -3.36
C ARG A 308 6.16 20.92 -2.48
N GLN A 309 4.84 21.14 -2.47
CA GLN A 309 4.20 22.34 -1.92
C GLN A 309 3.07 22.04 -0.93
N GLY A 310 2.53 20.82 -0.94
CA GLY A 310 1.41 20.41 -0.11
C GLY A 310 1.76 19.71 1.20
N THR A 311 0.86 18.81 1.62
CA THR A 311 0.93 18.07 2.88
C THR A 311 2.00 16.97 2.89
N GLY A 312 2.59 16.65 1.74
CA GLY A 312 3.57 15.58 1.55
C GLY A 312 5.04 16.01 1.62
N LYS A 313 5.35 17.28 1.89
CA LYS A 313 6.72 17.87 1.86
C LYS A 313 7.85 17.02 2.43
N ARG A 314 7.60 16.34 3.54
CA ARG A 314 8.64 15.54 4.22
C ARG A 314 8.99 14.24 3.50
N ALA A 315 8.24 13.85 2.46
CA ALA A 315 8.53 12.72 1.59
C ALA A 315 9.51 13.06 0.44
N HIS A 316 9.88 14.34 0.28
CA HIS A 316 10.78 14.76 -0.79
C HIS A 316 12.18 14.13 -0.66
N VAL A 317 12.65 13.52 -1.75
CA VAL A 317 13.98 12.93 -1.90
C VAL A 317 14.79 13.77 -2.89
N HIS A 318 15.98 14.21 -2.49
CA HIS A 318 16.80 15.09 -3.33
C HIS A 318 17.31 14.37 -4.58
N GLY A 319 17.19 15.01 -5.74
CA GLY A 319 17.61 14.45 -7.02
C GLY A 319 16.61 13.49 -7.66
N TYR A 320 15.37 13.41 -7.15
CA TYR A 320 14.32 12.51 -7.61
C TYR A 320 12.96 13.21 -7.62
N ARG A 321 12.05 12.75 -8.49
CA ARG A 321 10.64 13.18 -8.44
C ARG A 321 9.87 12.23 -7.54
N VAL A 322 9.06 12.79 -6.65
CA VAL A 322 8.21 12.02 -5.74
C VAL A 322 6.78 12.51 -5.90
N LYS A 323 5.87 11.57 -6.09
CA LYS A 323 4.44 11.81 -6.25
C LYS A 323 3.71 11.04 -5.17
N GLY A 324 2.82 11.70 -4.44
CA GLY A 324 2.13 11.00 -3.36
C GLY A 324 1.18 11.82 -2.51
N LYS A 325 0.50 11.10 -1.62
CA LYS A 325 -0.53 11.64 -0.76
C LYS A 325 -0.41 11.07 0.65
N THR A 326 -0.55 11.95 1.64
CA THR A 326 -0.72 11.59 3.05
C THR A 326 -2.19 11.39 3.40
N GLY A 327 -2.45 10.51 4.38
CA GLY A 327 -3.76 10.33 4.99
C GLY A 327 -3.68 10.14 6.49
N THR A 328 -4.61 10.76 7.22
CA THR A 328 -4.85 10.49 8.64
C THR A 328 -6.32 10.10 8.80
N ALA A 329 -6.59 8.99 9.46
CA ALA A 329 -7.93 8.53 9.80
C ALA A 329 -8.05 8.24 11.30
N ASN A 330 -9.26 8.32 11.83
CA ASN A 330 -9.55 7.82 13.18
C ASN A 330 -9.78 6.31 13.10
N VAL A 331 -9.25 5.57 14.07
CA VAL A 331 -9.46 4.12 14.14
C VAL A 331 -10.89 3.84 14.57
N LEU A 332 -11.56 2.93 13.87
CA LEU A 332 -12.87 2.42 14.25
C LEU A 332 -12.69 1.28 15.27
N GLU A 333 -13.27 1.42 16.46
CA GLU A 333 -13.27 0.41 17.52
C GLU A 333 -14.71 0.14 17.96
N ASN A 334 -15.15 -1.12 17.90
CA ASN A 334 -16.49 -1.54 18.32
C ASN A 334 -17.63 -0.70 17.68
N GLY A 335 -17.48 -0.33 16.41
CA GLY A 335 -18.45 0.48 15.67
C GLY A 335 -18.42 1.98 15.96
N GLN A 336 -17.43 2.47 16.73
CA GLN A 336 -17.28 3.89 17.05
C GLN A 336 -15.88 4.41 16.73
N TYR A 337 -15.79 5.64 16.23
CA TYR A 337 -14.50 6.27 15.95
C TYR A 337 -13.81 6.70 17.25
N ASN A 338 -12.57 6.25 17.43
CA ASN A 338 -11.73 6.67 18.53
C ASN A 338 -10.85 7.87 18.10
N GLU A 339 -11.19 9.07 18.56
CA GLU A 339 -10.47 10.31 18.19
C GLU A 339 -9.04 10.41 18.72
N ARG A 340 -8.65 9.50 19.64
CA ARG A 340 -7.30 9.42 20.21
C ARG A 340 -6.41 8.41 19.50
N LYS A 341 -7.00 7.48 18.75
CA LYS A 341 -6.28 6.45 18.01
C LYS A 341 -6.35 6.77 16.53
N ASN A 342 -5.19 7.01 15.93
CA ASN A 342 -5.10 7.40 14.54
C ASN A 342 -4.33 6.37 13.73
N LEU A 343 -4.72 6.29 12.46
CA LEU A 343 -4.02 5.59 11.41
C LEU A 343 -3.43 6.64 10.47
N TYR A 344 -2.12 6.57 10.26
CA TYR A 344 -1.35 7.44 9.39
C TYR A 344 -0.91 6.65 8.17
N THR A 345 -0.99 7.26 7.00
CA THR A 345 -0.63 6.63 5.73
C THR A 345 0.13 7.58 4.82
N PHE A 346 1.01 7.02 3.99
CA PHE A 346 1.54 7.70 2.81
C PHE A 346 1.50 6.71 1.65
N ILE A 347 0.90 7.12 0.53
CA ILE A 347 0.95 6.39 -0.74
C ILE A 347 1.70 7.24 -1.77
N GLY A 348 2.50 6.60 -2.60
CA GLY A 348 3.17 7.32 -3.67
C GLY A 348 4.15 6.46 -4.43
N TRP A 349 4.90 7.10 -5.30
CA TRP A 349 6.04 6.51 -5.96
C TRP A 349 7.18 7.52 -6.10
N ILE A 350 8.37 6.97 -6.20
CA ILE A 350 9.58 7.70 -6.56
C ILE A 350 9.96 7.36 -8.00
N GLU A 351 10.41 8.35 -8.75
CA GLU A 351 10.81 8.17 -10.13
C GLU A 351 12.04 8.97 -10.54
N LYS A 352 12.76 8.41 -11.52
CA LYS A 352 13.83 9.05 -12.28
C LYS A 352 13.88 8.42 -13.67
N ASP A 353 13.68 9.22 -14.70
CA ASP A 353 13.57 8.72 -16.08
C ASP A 353 12.50 7.60 -16.14
N GLU A 354 12.87 6.42 -16.66
CA GLU A 354 11.98 5.24 -16.71
C GLU A 354 11.88 4.47 -15.38
N TYR A 355 12.80 4.71 -14.44
CA TYR A 355 12.80 4.02 -13.14
C TYR A 355 11.68 4.54 -12.26
N LYS A 356 10.83 3.63 -11.77
CA LYS A 356 9.72 3.93 -10.86
C LYS A 356 9.57 2.83 -9.81
N LYS A 357 9.34 3.22 -8.54
CA LYS A 357 8.94 2.30 -7.47
C LYS A 357 7.81 2.89 -6.65
N VAL A 358 6.73 2.12 -6.53
CA VAL A 358 5.59 2.42 -5.66
C VAL A 358 5.97 2.06 -4.24
N ILE A 359 5.71 2.97 -3.31
CA ILE A 359 5.94 2.77 -1.89
C ILE A 359 4.69 3.20 -1.14
N VAL A 360 4.19 2.31 -0.30
CA VAL A 360 3.05 2.59 0.59
C VAL A 360 3.47 2.30 2.02
N THR A 361 3.19 3.23 2.94
CA THR A 361 3.50 3.09 4.36
C THR A 361 2.27 3.34 5.21
N TYR A 362 2.17 2.66 6.34
CA TYR A 362 1.21 2.98 7.39
C TYR A 362 1.81 2.86 8.79
N VAL A 363 1.25 3.63 9.71
CA VAL A 363 1.52 3.59 11.15
C VAL A 363 0.21 3.76 11.88
N LYS A 364 -0.04 2.92 12.88
CA LYS A 364 -1.29 2.91 13.65
C LYS A 364 -0.99 3.08 15.14
N GLU A 365 -1.79 3.93 15.79
CA GLU A 365 -1.76 4.16 17.24
C GLU A 365 -0.36 4.59 17.74
N ALA A 366 0.13 5.75 17.28
CA ALA A 366 1.30 6.40 17.88
C ALA A 366 0.93 7.10 19.20
N ASN A 367 1.85 7.12 20.18
CA ASN A 367 1.61 7.63 21.53
C ASN A 367 1.17 9.11 21.56
N ARG A 368 1.66 9.94 20.61
CA ARG A 368 1.19 11.32 20.45
C ARG A 368 0.36 11.48 19.17
N LYS A 369 -0.79 12.14 19.32
CA LYS A 369 -1.58 12.59 18.17
C LYS A 369 -0.73 13.52 17.30
N SER A 370 -0.67 13.20 16.01
CA SER A 370 0.15 13.88 15.03
C SER A 370 -0.59 13.86 13.68
N TYR A 371 0.12 14.12 12.60
CA TYR A 371 -0.38 14.02 11.23
C TYR A 371 0.54 13.09 10.43
N ALA A 372 -0.02 12.42 9.41
CA ALA A 372 0.77 11.58 8.51
C ALA A 372 1.96 12.32 7.87
N ALA A 373 1.82 13.61 7.61
CA ALA A 373 2.91 14.48 7.15
C ALA A 373 4.14 14.47 8.06
N GLN A 374 3.97 14.18 9.36
CA GLN A 374 5.04 14.13 10.35
C GLN A 374 5.52 12.71 10.66
N ILE A 375 4.75 11.69 10.30
CA ILE A 375 4.99 10.29 10.63
C ILE A 375 5.34 9.48 9.36
N THR A 376 4.35 9.21 8.51
CA THR A 376 4.51 8.31 7.36
C THR A 376 5.26 8.94 6.18
N ALA A 377 5.23 10.27 6.01
CA ALA A 377 6.01 10.94 4.97
C ALA A 377 7.54 10.84 5.21
N PRO A 378 8.08 11.11 6.42
CA PRO A 378 9.48 10.82 6.73
C PRO A 378 9.86 9.33 6.61
N LEU A 379 8.97 8.42 7.01
CA LEU A 379 9.19 6.98 6.86
C LEU A 379 9.28 6.59 5.39
N PHE A 380 8.36 7.07 4.55
CA PHE A 380 8.41 6.91 3.09
C PHE A 380 9.75 7.38 2.54
N LYS A 381 10.22 8.57 2.93
CA LYS A 381 11.50 9.11 2.47
C LYS A 381 12.67 8.18 2.77
N LYS A 382 12.80 7.70 4.02
CA LYS A 382 13.87 6.77 4.41
C LYS A 382 13.83 5.47 3.61
N ILE A 383 12.63 4.95 3.37
CA ILE A 383 12.43 3.74 2.55
C ILE A 383 12.82 4.01 1.10
N ALA A 384 12.37 5.12 0.52
CA ALA A 384 12.71 5.50 -0.85
C ALA A 384 14.22 5.68 -1.04
N GLU A 385 14.92 6.30 -0.09
CA GLU A 385 16.39 6.41 -0.10
C GLU A 385 17.05 5.02 -0.07
N SER A 386 16.54 4.09 0.75
CA SER A 386 17.05 2.71 0.79
C SER A 386 16.83 1.95 -0.52
N VAL A 387 15.66 2.13 -1.14
CA VAL A 387 15.31 1.56 -2.45
C VAL A 387 16.27 2.04 -3.53
N LEU A 388 16.52 3.37 -3.58
CA LEU A 388 17.43 3.95 -4.57
C LEU A 388 18.87 3.48 -4.40
N VAL A 389 19.36 3.39 -3.16
CA VAL A 389 20.70 2.89 -2.86
C VAL A 389 20.84 1.41 -3.23
N ASN A 390 19.85 0.59 -2.88
CA ASN A 390 19.82 -0.84 -3.22
C ASN A 390 19.87 -1.05 -4.74
N ASP A 391 19.03 -0.31 -5.46
CA ASP A 391 18.87 -0.40 -6.91
C ASP A 391 19.95 0.38 -7.66
N ARG A 392 20.90 1.02 -6.94
CA ARG A 392 22.03 1.80 -7.47
C ARG A 392 21.61 2.92 -8.43
N ILE A 393 20.49 3.57 -8.13
CA ILE A 393 20.02 4.71 -8.90
C ILE A 393 20.78 5.96 -8.45
N ILE A 394 21.39 6.66 -9.41
CA ILE A 394 22.20 7.86 -9.17
C ILE A 394 21.27 9.09 -9.18
N PRO A 395 21.42 10.07 -8.27
CA PRO A 395 20.58 11.26 -8.24
C PRO A 395 20.72 12.12 -9.50
N MET A 396 19.69 12.89 -9.83
CA MET A 396 19.78 13.92 -10.88
C MET A 396 20.74 15.06 -10.48
N PRO A 397 21.42 15.71 -11.44
CA PRO A 397 22.24 16.90 -11.18
C PRO A 397 21.44 17.99 -10.47
N GLN A 398 22.10 18.82 -9.65
CA GLN A 398 21.44 19.92 -8.92
C GLN A 398 20.73 20.94 -9.82
N ASP A 399 21.13 21.04 -11.09
CA ASP A 399 20.57 21.96 -12.09
C ASP A 399 19.47 21.32 -12.96
N TYR A 400 18.97 20.13 -12.63
CA TYR A 400 17.87 19.53 -13.38
C TYR A 400 16.59 20.35 -13.14
N PRO A 401 16.00 20.97 -14.18
CA PRO A 401 14.80 21.77 -14.00
C PRO A 401 13.67 20.87 -13.50
N LEU A 402 13.22 21.12 -12.26
CA LEU A 402 12.03 20.51 -11.69
C LEU A 402 10.74 21.10 -12.30
N THR A 403 10.81 21.84 -13.41
CA THR A 403 9.65 22.41 -14.09
C THR A 403 9.38 21.63 -15.37
N LEU A 404 8.14 21.16 -15.51
CA LEU A 404 7.54 20.97 -16.83
C LEU A 404 7.50 22.37 -17.46
N ASP A 405 8.46 22.69 -18.32
CA ASP A 405 8.32 23.83 -19.21
C ASP A 405 7.23 23.48 -20.23
N ALA A 406 6.00 23.83 -19.87
CA ALA A 406 4.96 24.09 -20.84
C ALA A 406 5.41 25.28 -21.69
N ASN A 407 5.46 25.06 -23.01
CA ASN A 407 5.80 25.99 -24.09
C ASN A 407 7.27 26.01 -24.52
N VAL A 408 7.59 25.16 -25.50
CA VAL A 408 8.34 25.65 -26.66
C VAL A 408 7.44 25.42 -27.88
N LYS A 409 6.80 26.51 -28.30
CA LYS A 409 6.18 26.63 -29.63
C LYS A 409 7.25 26.43 -30.68
N GLU A 410 6.83 25.76 -31.75
CA GLU A 410 7.51 25.62 -33.03
C GLU A 410 8.17 26.91 -33.52
N HIS A 411 9.37 26.75 -34.09
CA HIS A 411 9.79 27.48 -35.27
C HIS A 411 10.09 26.48 -36.38
#